data_AF-A0AAJ1IMR4-F1
#
_entry.id   AF-A0AAJ1IMR4-F1
#
_cell.length_a   1.000
_cell.length_b   1.000
_cell.length_c   1.000
_cell.angle_alpha   90.00
_cell.angle_beta   90.00
_cell.angle_gamma   90.00
#
_symmetry.space_group_name_H-M   'P 1'
#
loop_
_entity.id
_entity.type
_entity.pdbx_description
1 polymer ?
#
loop_
_entity_poly.entity_id
_entity_poly.type
_entity_poly.pdbx_seq_one_letter_code
_entity_poly.pdbx_strand_id
1 'polypeptide(L)'
;MEGWKLKEGTISFKQIDDFEVMSLIFRALGPSSARTTSYKFCFFKSLLDNLFNADNRNLSIPFRNIFTTFTSIYYNLIVKWDLFQMSSKNNTVCSIRKIIENFVVEYPQLNGTFIPFESLKSSLQIELINRVQREGMKYVIGAFYGDTNGQIFNFSKKERIVWLNPSAYKTLVRQKNMF
;
A
#
# COMPACT_ATOMS: atom_id res chain seq x y z
N MET A 1 -13.02 10.46 -12.51
CA MET A 1 -12.45 11.36 -11.47
C MET A 1 -11.21 10.69 -10.92
N GLU A 2 -10.07 11.38 -10.80
CA GLU A 2 -8.82 10.73 -10.39
C GLU A 2 -8.88 10.28 -8.92
N GLY A 3 -8.71 8.98 -8.66
CA GLY A 3 -8.93 8.40 -7.32
C GLY A 3 -8.04 8.99 -6.21
N TRP A 4 -6.83 9.49 -6.54
CA TRP A 4 -5.92 10.10 -5.57
C TRP A 4 -6.49 11.37 -4.91
N LYS A 5 -7.42 12.08 -5.57
CA LYS A 5 -8.09 13.29 -5.04
C LYS A 5 -9.17 12.98 -4.00
N LEU A 6 -9.62 11.73 -3.89
CA LEU A 6 -10.69 11.35 -2.97
C LEU A 6 -10.24 11.49 -1.51
N LYS A 7 -11.07 12.11 -0.68
CA LYS A 7 -10.85 12.19 0.78
C LYS A 7 -11.39 10.95 1.50
N GLU A 8 -12.45 10.36 0.95
CA GLU A 8 -13.16 9.21 1.49
C GLU A 8 -13.68 8.30 0.34
N GLY A 9 -13.92 7.03 0.66
CA GLY A 9 -14.66 6.07 -0.16
C GLY A 9 -16.10 5.91 0.34
N THR A 10 -17.03 5.51 -0.52
CA THR A 10 -18.46 5.38 -0.21
C THR A 10 -18.77 4.10 0.56
N ILE A 11 -19.23 4.21 1.81
CA ILE A 11 -19.42 3.08 2.76
C ILE A 11 -20.36 1.95 2.27
N SER A 12 -21.19 2.18 1.25
CA SER A 12 -22.07 1.15 0.69
C SER A 12 -21.29 0.12 -0.13
N PHE A 13 -21.13 -1.09 0.41
CA PHE A 13 -20.54 -2.20 -0.32
C PHE A 13 -21.57 -2.91 -1.18
N LYS A 14 -21.27 -3.05 -2.47
CA LYS A 14 -21.95 -4.00 -3.33
C LYS A 14 -21.44 -5.42 -3.02
N GLN A 15 -22.35 -6.40 -3.03
CA GLN A 15 -21.96 -7.80 -3.01
C GLN A 15 -21.31 -8.15 -4.36
N ILE A 16 -20.12 -8.74 -4.31
CA ILE A 16 -19.32 -9.13 -5.46
C ILE A 16 -18.86 -10.58 -5.28
N ASP A 17 -18.73 -11.33 -6.36
CA ASP A 17 -18.29 -12.73 -6.29
C ASP A 17 -16.76 -12.86 -6.35
N ASP A 18 -16.27 -14.10 -6.15
CA ASP A 18 -14.83 -14.39 -6.12
C ASP A 18 -14.14 -14.04 -7.44
N PHE A 19 -14.81 -14.21 -8.59
CA PHE A 19 -14.26 -13.89 -9.90
C PHE A 19 -14.14 -12.38 -10.09
N GLU A 20 -15.16 -11.62 -9.70
CA GLU A 20 -15.17 -10.15 -9.76
C GLU A 20 -14.06 -9.57 -8.87
N VAL A 21 -13.90 -10.07 -7.64
CA VAL A 21 -12.79 -9.67 -6.75
C VAL A 21 -11.44 -9.86 -7.41
N MET A 22 -11.20 -11.04 -7.99
CA MET A 22 -9.92 -11.36 -8.60
C MET A 22 -9.66 -10.58 -9.87
N SER A 23 -10.68 -10.41 -10.71
CA SER A 23 -10.62 -9.57 -11.91
C SER A 23 -10.24 -8.12 -11.57
N LEU A 24 -10.82 -7.56 -10.52
CA LEU A 24 -10.49 -6.21 -10.05
C LEU A 24 -9.04 -6.10 -9.57
N ILE A 25 -8.55 -7.08 -8.81
CA ILE A 25 -7.16 -7.10 -8.31
C ILE A 25 -6.18 -7.22 -9.47
N PHE A 26 -6.38 -8.18 -10.37
CA PHE A 26 -5.50 -8.37 -11.52
C PHE A 26 -5.51 -7.17 -12.46
N ARG A 27 -6.65 -6.51 -12.63
CA ARG A 27 -6.73 -5.25 -13.38
C ARG A 27 -5.95 -4.12 -12.69
N ALA A 28 -6.05 -4.00 -11.36
CA ALA A 28 -5.38 -2.95 -10.59
C ALA A 28 -3.86 -3.14 -10.50
N LEU A 29 -3.39 -4.40 -10.49
CA LEU A 29 -1.98 -4.76 -10.41
C LEU A 29 -1.32 -5.04 -11.77
N GLY A 30 -2.14 -5.25 -12.80
CA GLY A 30 -1.69 -5.66 -14.12
C GLY A 30 -0.92 -4.58 -14.88
N PRO A 31 -0.20 -5.00 -15.95
CA PRO A 31 0.65 -4.12 -16.77
C PRO A 31 -0.13 -3.06 -17.55
N SER A 32 -1.44 -3.23 -17.71
CA SER A 32 -2.36 -2.24 -18.31
C SER A 32 -2.71 -1.09 -17.34
N SER A 33 -2.49 -1.26 -16.04
CA SER A 33 -2.58 -0.16 -15.08
C SER A 33 -1.33 0.71 -15.21
N ALA A 34 -1.48 2.05 -15.23
CA ALA A 34 -0.38 2.99 -15.50
C ALA A 34 0.93 2.61 -14.78
N ARG A 35 2.04 2.53 -15.54
CA ARG A 35 3.39 1.95 -15.28
C ARG A 35 4.08 2.31 -13.94
N THR A 36 3.39 2.12 -12.83
CA THR A 36 3.85 2.40 -11.46
C THR A 36 3.33 1.31 -10.52
N THR A 37 3.57 0.06 -10.92
CA THR A 37 3.02 -1.15 -10.30
C THR A 37 3.64 -1.46 -8.92
N SER A 38 4.88 -1.06 -8.65
CA SER A 38 5.59 -1.45 -7.42
C SER A 38 4.89 -0.98 -6.15
N TYR A 39 4.44 0.28 -6.08
CA TYR A 39 3.76 0.77 -4.88
C TYR A 39 2.35 0.18 -4.75
N LYS A 40 1.65 -0.08 -5.87
CA LYS A 40 0.32 -0.71 -5.82
C LYS A 40 0.41 -2.13 -5.30
N PHE A 41 1.41 -2.87 -5.77
CA PHE A 41 1.73 -4.20 -5.27
C PHE A 41 2.07 -4.17 -3.77
N CYS A 42 2.96 -3.27 -3.34
CA CYS A 42 3.29 -3.13 -1.92
C CYS A 42 2.06 -2.80 -1.08
N PHE A 43 1.17 -1.93 -1.56
CA PHE A 43 -0.06 -1.58 -0.87
C PHE A 43 -1.03 -2.75 -0.77
N PHE A 44 -1.26 -3.45 -1.88
CA PHE A 44 -2.11 -4.65 -1.89
C PHE A 44 -1.56 -5.74 -0.96
N LYS A 45 -0.25 -6.03 -1.04
CA LYS A 45 0.41 -6.98 -0.13
C LYS A 45 0.25 -6.57 1.33
N SER A 46 0.36 -5.27 1.62
CA SER A 46 0.14 -4.74 2.97
C SER A 46 -1.30 -4.91 3.45
N LEU A 47 -2.29 -4.80 2.56
CA LEU A 47 -3.67 -5.13 2.89
C LEU A 47 -3.83 -6.62 3.18
N LEU A 48 -3.27 -7.51 2.35
CA LEU A 48 -3.32 -8.96 2.53
C LEU A 48 -2.71 -9.42 3.86
N ASP A 49 -1.55 -8.86 4.21
CA ASP A 49 -0.85 -9.18 5.45
C ASP A 49 -1.62 -8.72 6.68
N ASN A 50 -2.47 -7.70 6.53
CA ASN A 50 -3.29 -7.17 7.61
C ASN A 50 -4.75 -7.66 7.61
N LEU A 51 -5.15 -8.59 6.73
CA LEU A 51 -6.52 -9.12 6.70
C LEU A 51 -6.96 -9.65 8.07
N PHE A 52 -6.12 -10.46 8.72
CA PHE A 52 -6.42 -11.02 10.05
C PHE A 52 -6.26 -10.02 11.20
N ASN A 53 -5.71 -8.84 10.92
CA ASN A 53 -5.63 -7.74 11.88
C ASN A 53 -6.84 -6.79 11.76
N ALA A 54 -7.80 -7.09 10.88
CA ALA A 54 -9.01 -6.31 10.74
C ALA A 54 -9.91 -6.46 11.98
N ASP A 55 -10.56 -5.37 12.39
CA ASP A 55 -11.53 -5.41 13.47
C ASP A 55 -12.72 -6.30 13.08
N ASN A 56 -13.03 -7.28 13.93
CA ASN A 56 -14.05 -8.29 13.64
C ASN A 56 -15.47 -7.72 13.50
N ARG A 57 -15.75 -6.52 14.03
CA ARG A 57 -17.09 -5.92 14.00
C ARG A 57 -17.40 -5.25 12.67
N ASN A 58 -16.40 -4.64 12.04
CA ASN A 58 -16.61 -3.80 10.86
C ASN A 58 -15.55 -3.98 9.75
N LEU A 59 -14.69 -4.99 9.89
CA LEU A 59 -13.57 -5.29 8.98
C LEU A 59 -12.69 -4.07 8.71
N SER A 60 -12.45 -3.27 9.75
CA SER A 60 -11.65 -2.06 9.64
C SER A 60 -10.18 -2.31 9.94
N ILE A 61 -9.29 -1.64 9.20
CA ILE A 61 -7.84 -1.68 9.39
C ILE A 61 -7.33 -0.23 9.50
N PRO A 62 -6.66 0.15 10.60
CA PRO A 62 -6.00 1.44 10.71
C PRO A 62 -4.92 1.60 9.64
N PHE A 63 -4.81 2.80 9.07
CA PHE A 63 -3.75 3.15 8.12
C PHE A 63 -2.37 2.89 8.70
N ARG A 64 -2.18 3.08 10.01
CA ARG A 64 -0.92 2.79 10.69
C ARG A 64 -0.46 1.34 10.47
N ASN A 65 -1.36 0.37 10.54
CA ASN A 65 -1.03 -1.04 10.37
C ASN A 65 -0.62 -1.34 8.93
N ILE A 66 -1.40 -0.82 7.97
CA ILE A 66 -1.13 -0.94 6.54
C ILE A 66 0.22 -0.29 6.21
N PHE A 67 0.46 0.95 6.63
CA PHE A 67 1.69 1.68 6.30
C PHE A 67 2.91 1.19 7.04
N THR A 68 2.76 0.55 8.21
CA THR A 68 3.88 -0.16 8.86
C THR A 68 4.37 -1.29 7.95
N THR A 69 3.46 -2.14 7.48
CA THR A 69 3.77 -3.27 6.60
C THR A 69 4.28 -2.78 5.24
N PHE A 70 3.63 -1.77 4.68
CA PHE A 70 4.00 -1.16 3.41
C PHE A 70 5.42 -0.58 3.46
N THR A 71 5.75 0.15 4.53
CA THR A 71 7.06 0.77 4.68
C THR A 71 8.15 -0.29 4.80
N SER A 72 7.91 -1.33 5.60
CA SER A 72 8.82 -2.48 5.73
C SER A 72 9.11 -3.12 4.36
N ILE A 73 8.06 -3.53 3.64
CA ILE A 73 8.19 -4.18 2.33
C ILE A 73 8.94 -3.26 1.36
N TYR A 74 8.48 -2.01 1.24
CA TYR A 74 8.99 -1.12 0.20
C TYR A 74 10.41 -0.60 0.51
N TYR A 75 10.73 -0.36 1.78
CA TYR A 75 12.10 -0.09 2.22
C TYR A 75 13.03 -1.24 1.87
N ASN A 76 12.66 -2.47 2.25
CA ASN A 76 13.47 -3.65 1.97
C ASN A 76 13.65 -3.84 0.45
N LEU A 77 12.61 -3.57 -0.36
CA LEU A 77 12.71 -3.61 -1.82
C LEU A 77 13.66 -2.56 -2.39
N ILE A 78 13.58 -1.31 -1.91
CA ILE A 78 14.41 -0.21 -2.40
C ILE A 78 15.87 -0.38 -1.96
N VAL A 79 16.11 -0.65 -0.67
CA VAL A 79 17.46 -0.63 -0.11
C VAL A 79 18.23 -1.93 -0.38
N LYS A 80 17.55 -3.10 -0.40
CA LYS A 80 18.23 -4.39 -0.65
C LYS A 80 18.49 -4.65 -2.13
N TRP A 81 17.48 -4.40 -2.96
CA TRP A 81 17.46 -4.87 -4.34
C TRP A 81 17.71 -3.76 -5.34
N ASP A 82 17.98 -2.54 -4.86
CA ASP A 82 18.11 -1.32 -5.65
C ASP A 82 17.14 -1.35 -6.83
N LEU A 83 15.84 -1.43 -6.53
CA LEU A 83 14.80 -1.75 -7.52
C LEU A 83 14.71 -0.58 -8.52
N PHE A 84 15.64 -0.58 -9.48
CA PHE A 84 15.98 0.47 -10.44
C PHE A 84 15.30 0.22 -11.80
N GLN A 85 14.33 -0.71 -11.87
CA GLN A 85 13.73 -1.13 -13.12
C GLN A 85 12.71 -0.12 -13.69
N MET A 86 13.31 0.92 -14.29
CA MET A 86 12.96 1.67 -15.50
C MET A 86 11.74 2.61 -15.57
N SER A 87 12.11 3.88 -15.83
CA SER A 87 11.66 4.76 -16.92
C SER A 87 10.16 4.90 -17.19
N SER A 88 9.61 6.02 -16.73
CA SER A 88 8.62 6.74 -17.50
C SER A 88 9.27 8.02 -18.05
N LYS A 89 8.89 8.39 -19.28
CA LYS A 89 9.40 9.45 -20.18
C LYS A 89 9.79 10.82 -19.56
N ASN A 90 9.60 11.05 -18.25
CA ASN A 90 9.76 12.33 -17.57
C ASN A 90 10.65 12.30 -16.28
N ASN A 91 11.51 11.30 -16.06
CA ASN A 91 12.48 11.27 -14.93
C ASN A 91 11.88 11.49 -13.51
N THR A 92 10.58 11.31 -13.31
CA THR A 92 9.92 11.66 -12.06
C THR A 92 9.92 10.45 -11.12
N VAL A 93 10.92 10.37 -10.24
CA VAL A 93 11.00 9.35 -9.18
C VAL A 93 9.77 9.43 -8.28
N CYS A 94 9.15 8.27 -7.98
CA CYS A 94 8.01 8.16 -7.05
C CYS A 94 8.32 8.85 -5.72
N SER A 95 7.40 9.67 -5.20
CA SER A 95 7.64 10.47 -4.00
C SER A 95 7.96 9.64 -2.76
N ILE A 96 7.34 8.47 -2.61
CA ILE A 96 7.64 7.53 -1.52
C ILE A 96 9.07 6.98 -1.62
N ARG A 97 9.56 6.72 -2.84
CA ARG A 97 10.93 6.27 -3.05
C ARG A 97 11.92 7.35 -2.63
N LYS A 98 11.69 8.60 -3.05
CA LYS A 98 12.51 9.74 -2.62
C LYS A 98 12.56 9.88 -1.10
N ILE A 99 11.44 9.64 -0.40
CA ILE A 99 11.39 9.65 1.06
C ILE A 99 12.35 8.61 1.65
N ILE A 100 12.35 7.39 1.11
CA ILE A 100 13.21 6.29 1.60
C ILE A 100 14.68 6.56 1.27
N GLU A 101 15.00 6.98 0.05
CA GLU A 101 16.37 7.30 -0.37
C GLU A 101 16.96 8.44 0.46
N ASN A 102 16.20 9.54 0.62
CA ASN A 102 16.62 10.67 1.46
C ASN A 102 16.79 10.24 2.92
N PHE A 103 15.91 9.38 3.44
CA PHE A 103 16.04 8.86 4.80
C PHE A 103 17.36 8.11 4.99
N VAL A 104 17.77 7.25 4.05
CA VAL A 104 19.06 6.55 4.13
C VAL A 104 20.24 7.54 4.09
N VAL A 105 20.17 8.57 3.25
CA VAL A 105 21.20 9.63 3.17
C VAL A 105 21.29 10.46 4.46
N GLU A 106 20.14 10.80 5.06
CA GLU A 106 20.05 11.58 6.31
C GLU A 106 20.66 10.88 7.52
N TYR A 107 20.73 9.54 7.50
CA TYR A 107 21.24 8.72 8.61
C TYR A 107 22.48 7.93 8.17
N PRO A 108 23.70 8.47 8.33
CA PRO A 108 24.93 7.85 7.87
C PRO A 108 25.16 6.42 8.36
N GLN A 109 24.62 6.05 9.54
CA GLN A 109 24.69 4.69 10.05
C GLN A 109 23.93 3.64 9.21
N LEU A 110 23.10 4.09 8.27
CA LEU A 110 22.38 3.24 7.32
C LEU A 110 23.11 3.14 5.97
N ASN A 111 24.19 3.89 5.77
CA ASN A 111 24.98 3.86 4.54
C ASN A 111 26.01 2.72 4.55
N GLY A 112 26.21 2.12 3.37
CA GLY A 112 27.30 1.17 3.11
C GLY A 112 26.99 -0.31 3.35
N THR A 113 25.94 -0.65 4.11
CA THR A 113 25.48 -2.04 4.24
C THR A 113 23.97 -2.08 4.38
N PHE A 114 23.33 -3.03 3.70
CA PHE A 114 21.90 -3.24 3.84
C PHE A 114 21.54 -3.66 5.27
N ILE A 115 20.75 -2.84 5.94
CA ILE A 115 20.11 -3.15 7.22
C ILE A 115 18.63 -3.37 6.92
N PRO A 116 18.04 -4.55 7.20
CA PRO A 116 16.60 -4.76 7.04
C PRO A 116 15.80 -3.75 7.86
N PHE A 117 14.63 -3.34 7.36
CA PHE A 117 13.74 -2.39 8.05
C PHE A 117 13.49 -2.81 9.51
N GLU A 118 13.26 -4.10 9.71
CA GLU A 118 12.97 -4.73 11.00
C GLU A 118 14.14 -4.60 12.00
N SER A 119 15.36 -4.44 11.50
CA SER A 119 16.58 -4.30 12.30
C SER A 119 16.94 -2.84 12.60
N LEU A 120 16.20 -1.87 12.04
CA LEU A 120 16.38 -0.46 12.37
C LEU A 120 15.97 -0.17 13.82
N LYS A 121 16.58 0.87 14.42
CA LYS A 121 16.12 1.39 15.72
C LYS A 121 14.64 1.77 15.65
N SER A 122 13.87 1.47 16.68
CA SER A 122 12.42 1.71 16.70
C SER A 122 12.04 3.17 16.43
N SER A 123 12.86 4.13 16.88
CA SER A 123 12.66 5.55 16.56
C SER A 123 12.73 5.84 15.05
N LEU A 124 13.71 5.25 14.37
CA LEU A 124 13.89 5.37 12.91
C LEU A 124 12.76 4.68 12.14
N GLN A 125 12.32 3.50 12.59
CA GLN A 125 11.17 2.81 12.01
C GLN A 125 9.91 3.69 12.10
N ILE A 126 9.59 4.20 13.29
CA ILE A 126 8.42 5.06 13.52
C ILE A 126 8.49 6.31 12.65
N GLU A 127 9.66 6.94 12.58
CA GLU A 127 9.86 8.12 11.78
C GLU A 127 9.62 7.87 10.28
N LEU A 128 10.24 6.81 9.74
CA LEU A 128 10.07 6.48 8.33
C LEU A 128 8.62 6.10 8.00
N ILE A 129 7.96 5.30 8.86
CA ILE A 129 6.53 4.97 8.72
C ILE A 129 5.69 6.24 8.66
N ASN A 130 5.94 7.22 9.54
CA ASN A 130 5.19 8.48 9.56
C ASN A 130 5.39 9.29 8.27
N ARG A 131 6.63 9.36 7.75
CA ARG A 131 6.95 10.06 6.49
C ARG A 131 6.24 9.37 5.31
N VAL A 132 6.36 8.05 5.21
CA VAL A 132 5.75 7.24 4.14
C VAL A 132 4.23 7.28 4.21
N GLN A 133 3.62 7.13 5.39
CA GLN A 133 2.17 7.20 5.57
C GLN A 133 1.62 8.54 5.10
N ARG A 134 2.24 9.66 5.48
CA ARG A 134 1.79 11.00 5.09
C ARG A 134 1.69 11.15 3.57
N GLU A 135 2.65 10.58 2.85
CA GLU A 135 2.72 10.65 1.40
C GLU A 135 1.82 9.60 0.73
N GLY A 136 1.84 8.37 1.21
CA GLY A 136 1.02 7.27 0.71
C GLY A 136 -0.47 7.53 0.88
N MET A 137 -0.89 8.22 1.95
CA MET A 137 -2.27 8.67 2.11
C MET A 137 -2.74 9.60 1.00
N LYS A 138 -1.84 10.41 0.41
CA LYS A 138 -2.24 11.33 -0.68
C LYS A 138 -2.52 10.56 -1.96
N TYR A 139 -1.64 9.62 -2.31
CA TYR A 139 -1.60 9.05 -3.66
C TYR A 139 -2.01 7.58 -3.73
N VAL A 140 -1.58 6.74 -2.78
CA VAL A 140 -1.65 5.28 -2.91
C VAL A 140 -3.06 4.76 -2.65
N ILE A 141 -3.67 5.14 -1.53
CA ILE A 141 -4.98 4.61 -1.12
C ILE A 141 -6.06 4.95 -2.16
N GLY A 142 -6.12 6.22 -2.55
CA GLY A 142 -7.11 6.69 -3.52
C GLY A 142 -6.89 6.13 -4.92
N ALA A 143 -5.63 5.96 -5.34
CA ALA A 143 -5.32 5.32 -6.63
C ALA A 143 -5.81 3.88 -6.67
N PHE A 144 -5.47 3.07 -5.67
CA PHE A 144 -5.90 1.66 -5.63
C PHE A 144 -7.42 1.52 -5.48
N TYR A 145 -8.06 2.39 -4.68
CA TYR A 145 -9.52 2.47 -4.60
C TYR A 145 -10.14 2.75 -5.98
N GLY A 146 -9.62 3.74 -6.71
CA GLY A 146 -10.08 4.05 -8.06
C GLY A 146 -9.88 2.91 -9.04
N ASP A 147 -8.71 2.27 -9.02
CA ASP A 147 -8.37 1.15 -9.90
C ASP A 147 -9.27 -0.08 -9.67
N THR A 148 -9.80 -0.23 -8.46
CA THR A 148 -10.72 -1.31 -8.07
C THR A 148 -12.18 -0.89 -8.04
N ASN A 149 -12.52 0.27 -8.62
CA ASN A 149 -13.86 0.85 -8.64
C ASN A 149 -14.51 0.97 -7.23
N GLY A 150 -13.70 1.09 -6.17
CA GLY A 150 -14.15 1.14 -4.78
C GLY A 150 -14.82 -0.14 -4.27
N GLN A 151 -14.68 -1.26 -4.98
CA GLN A 151 -15.39 -2.50 -4.64
C GLN A 151 -14.66 -3.34 -3.60
N ILE A 152 -13.33 -3.21 -3.48
CA ILE A 152 -12.51 -4.01 -2.55
C ILE A 152 -12.55 -3.45 -1.12
N PHE A 153 -12.50 -2.13 -0.99
CA PHE A 153 -12.52 -1.46 0.31
C PHE A 153 -13.06 -0.04 0.20
N ASN A 154 -13.45 0.51 1.35
CA ASN A 154 -13.69 1.93 1.60
C ASN A 154 -12.61 2.50 2.50
N PHE A 155 -12.47 3.82 2.54
CA PHE A 155 -11.47 4.46 3.40
C PHE A 155 -11.92 5.85 3.86
N SER A 156 -11.35 6.33 4.98
CA SER A 156 -11.39 7.73 5.37
C SER A 156 -9.99 8.21 5.68
N LYS A 157 -9.53 9.28 4.99
CA LYS A 157 -8.25 9.92 5.31
C LYS A 157 -8.30 10.69 6.63
N LYS A 158 -9.49 11.13 7.04
CA LYS A 158 -9.72 11.83 8.31
C LYS A 158 -9.57 10.86 9.48
N GLU A 159 -10.33 9.77 9.45
CA GLU A 159 -10.29 8.74 10.51
C GLU A 159 -9.07 7.82 10.39
N ARG A 160 -8.36 7.88 9.25
CA ARG A 160 -7.18 7.06 8.94
C ARG A 160 -7.46 5.57 9.01
N ILE A 161 -8.57 5.16 8.42
CA ILE A 161 -9.07 3.78 8.45
C ILE A 161 -9.45 3.33 7.04
N VAL A 162 -9.19 2.05 6.74
CA VAL A 162 -9.77 1.29 5.63
C VAL A 162 -10.87 0.39 6.21
N TRP A 163 -12.01 0.26 5.53
CA TRP A 163 -13.03 -0.77 5.78
C TRP A 163 -13.05 -1.72 4.59
N LEU A 164 -12.92 -3.02 4.81
CA LEU A 164 -12.93 -3.99 3.72
C LEU A 164 -14.36 -4.35 3.31
N ASN A 165 -14.58 -4.57 2.02
CA ASN A 165 -15.81 -5.19 1.56
C ASN A 165 -15.88 -6.63 2.13
N PRO A 166 -16.95 -7.02 2.83
CA PRO A 166 -17.06 -8.37 3.40
C PRO A 166 -16.91 -9.50 2.39
N SER A 167 -17.38 -9.30 1.15
CA SER A 167 -17.25 -10.30 0.08
C SER A 167 -15.79 -10.42 -0.36
N ALA A 168 -15.15 -9.27 -0.63
CA ALA A 168 -13.72 -9.23 -0.98
C ALA A 168 -12.85 -9.81 0.13
N TYR A 169 -13.11 -9.47 1.39
CA TYR A 169 -12.42 -10.03 2.55
C TYR A 169 -12.48 -11.56 2.57
N LYS A 170 -13.67 -12.13 2.42
CA LYS A 170 -13.84 -13.59 2.39
C LYS A 170 -13.08 -14.25 1.23
N THR A 171 -13.10 -13.66 0.04
CA THR A 171 -12.35 -14.16 -1.12
C THR A 171 -10.85 -14.10 -0.86
N LEU A 172 -10.34 -12.96 -0.39
CA LEU A 172 -8.92 -12.74 -0.14
C LEU A 172 -8.37 -13.63 0.97
N VAL A 173 -9.14 -13.88 2.03
CA VAL A 173 -8.76 -14.84 3.08
C VAL A 173 -8.64 -16.25 2.53
N ARG A 174 -9.60 -16.71 1.71
CA ARG A 174 -9.57 -18.04 1.09
C ARG A 174 -8.39 -18.21 0.13
N GLN A 175 -7.97 -17.13 -0.54
CA GLN A 175 -6.94 -17.16 -1.56
C GLN A 175 -5.59 -16.59 -1.07
N LYS A 176 -5.40 -16.40 0.24
CA LYS A 176 -4.18 -15.78 0.78
C LYS A 176 -2.90 -16.51 0.36
N ASN A 177 -2.95 -17.85 0.24
CA ASN A 177 -1.81 -18.67 -0.17
C ASN A 177 -1.50 -18.61 -1.67
N MET A 178 -2.33 -17.93 -2.48
CA MET A 178 -2.08 -17.71 -3.91
C MET A 178 -1.24 -16.46 -4.19
N PHE A 179 -0.97 -15.62 -3.17
CA PHE A 179 -0.31 -14.31 -3.30
C PHE A 179 0.97 -14.19 -2.47
#